data_AF-A0A2M9E0G3-F1
#
_entry.id   AF-A0A2M9E0G3-F1
#
_cell.length_a   1.000
_cell.length_b   1.000
_cell.length_c   1.000
_cell.angle_alpha   90.00
_cell.angle_beta   90.00
_cell.angle_gamma   90.00
#
_symmetry.space_group_name_H-M   'P 1'
#
loop_
_entity.id
_entity.type
_entity.pdbx_description
1 polymer ?
#
loop_
_entity_poly.entity_id
_entity_poly.type
_entity_poly.pdbx_seq_one_letter_code
_entity_poly.pdbx_strand_id
1 'polypeptide(L)'
;MTDPRTSPPATWQEAFSRLPLATPPAGGWEALTERLPQASRPRRWPVWTALAASLLLAVALPVRWLSPDADVPISGEQTRVAGLQDESARLEALLPLLADDRVASGTAALMSGELELRLASIDERLRDPTLDADAREALWQSRVDTLHALVQFEGERSWLAAQGSRFDTALVQID
;
A
#
# COMPACT_ATOMS: atom_id res chain seq x y z
N MET A 1 13.50 36.81 26.73
CA MET A 1 13.07 36.85 25.32
C MET A 1 14.02 36.00 24.51
N THR A 2 13.71 34.71 24.39
CA THR A 2 14.37 33.74 23.49
C THR A 2 13.41 32.57 23.34
N ASP A 3 12.86 32.41 22.14
CA ASP A 3 11.93 31.35 21.75
C ASP A 3 12.74 30.16 21.20
N PRO A 4 12.82 29.02 21.90
CA PRO A 4 13.52 27.84 21.43
C PRO A 4 12.64 27.14 20.40
N ARG A 5 12.77 27.54 19.13
CA ARG A 5 12.21 26.84 17.98
C ARG A 5 12.50 25.35 18.11
N THR A 6 11.42 24.60 18.32
CA THR A 6 11.31 23.15 18.38
C THR A 6 12.13 22.47 17.29
N SER A 7 13.07 21.62 17.68
CA SER A 7 13.77 20.74 16.73
C SER A 7 12.76 19.87 15.97
N PRO A 8 12.91 19.70 14.64
CA PRO A 8 12.03 18.86 13.85
C PRO A 8 12.06 17.42 14.39
N PRO A 9 10.89 16.75 14.50
CA PRO A 9 10.81 15.40 15.02
C PRO A 9 11.58 14.43 14.10
N ALA A 10 12.32 13.49 14.68
CA ALA A 10 13.11 12.52 13.91
C ALA A 10 12.23 11.41 13.31
N THR A 11 11.04 11.20 13.88
CA THR A 11 10.09 10.16 13.45
C THR A 11 8.66 10.67 13.54
N TRP A 12 7.76 10.06 12.76
CA TRP A 12 6.33 10.34 12.84
C TRP A 12 5.74 10.04 14.22
N GLN A 13 6.20 8.98 14.88
CA GLN A 13 5.77 8.65 16.24
C GLN A 13 6.05 9.77 17.24
N GLU A 14 7.24 10.37 17.15
CA GLU A 14 7.62 11.51 17.98
C GLU A 14 6.77 12.75 17.66
N ALA A 15 6.50 13.01 16.38
CA ALA A 15 5.62 14.09 15.96
C ALA A 15 4.19 13.92 16.52
N PHE A 16 3.62 12.72 16.42
CA PHE A 16 2.29 12.41 16.93
C PHE A 16 2.22 12.44 18.45
N SER A 17 3.29 12.07 19.16
CA SER A 17 3.34 12.14 20.63
C SER A 17 3.32 13.57 21.19
N ARG A 18 3.71 14.57 20.38
CA ARG A 18 3.71 15.98 20.75
C ARG A 18 2.36 16.67 20.50
N LEU A 19 1.40 16.00 19.87
CA LEU A 19 0.08 16.60 19.62
C LEU A 19 -0.69 16.76 20.94
N PRO A 20 -1.30 17.93 21.19
CA PRO A 20 -2.18 18.10 22.34
C PRO A 20 -3.39 17.17 22.19
N LEU A 21 -3.77 16.52 23.29
CA LEU A 21 -5.02 15.77 23.38
C LEU A 21 -6.19 16.76 23.23
N ALA A 22 -6.67 16.94 22.00
CA ALA A 22 -7.86 17.74 21.74
C ALA A 22 -9.07 16.97 22.25
N THR A 23 -9.74 17.47 23.28
CA THR A 23 -11.05 16.97 23.69
C THR A 23 -12.07 17.36 22.61
N PRO A 24 -12.76 16.40 21.97
CA PRO A 24 -13.79 16.74 21.01
C PRO A 24 -14.88 17.55 21.74
N PRO A 25 -15.47 18.58 21.10
CA PRO A 25 -16.64 19.25 21.66
C PRO A 25 -17.76 18.23 21.89
N ALA A 26 -18.61 18.43 22.88
CA ALA A 26 -19.75 17.54 23.13
C ALA A 26 -20.62 17.46 21.88
N GLY A 27 -20.82 16.25 21.35
CA GLY A 27 -21.49 16.02 20.07
C GLY A 27 -20.68 16.38 18.82
N GLY A 28 -19.37 16.64 18.96
CA GLY A 28 -18.51 17.11 17.87
C GLY A 28 -18.39 16.12 16.71
N TRP A 29 -18.37 14.82 17.03
CA TRP A 29 -18.39 13.77 16.01
C TRP A 29 -19.74 13.67 15.33
N GLU A 30 -20.87 13.73 16.05
CA GLU A 30 -22.21 13.73 15.44
C GLU A 30 -22.46 14.95 14.54
N ALA A 31 -22.07 16.15 14.99
CA ALA A 31 -22.19 17.37 14.21
C ALA A 31 -21.31 17.36 12.95
N LEU A 32 -20.19 16.64 12.97
CA LEU A 32 -19.37 16.39 11.79
C LEU A 32 -20.04 15.40 10.84
N THR A 33 -20.67 14.32 11.34
CA THR A 33 -21.42 13.38 10.48
C THR A 33 -22.61 14.03 9.80
N GLU A 34 -23.28 14.98 10.47
CA GLU A 34 -24.39 15.75 9.88
C GLU A 34 -23.95 16.71 8.78
N ARG A 35 -22.71 17.26 8.88
CA ARG A 35 -22.15 18.20 7.91
C ARG A 35 -21.46 17.52 6.73
N LEU A 36 -20.96 16.31 6.93
CA LEU A 36 -20.43 15.53 5.84
C LEU A 36 -21.58 15.20 4.90
N PRO A 37 -21.48 15.50 3.60
CA PRO A 37 -22.45 15.00 2.65
C PRO A 37 -22.46 13.49 2.81
N GLN A 38 -23.58 12.92 3.24
CA GLN A 38 -23.78 11.48 3.17
C GLN A 38 -23.48 11.12 1.72
N ALA A 39 -22.38 10.39 1.51
CA ALA A 39 -21.97 9.97 0.19
C ALA A 39 -23.09 9.10 -0.35
N SER A 40 -24.02 9.74 -1.07
CA SER A 40 -25.07 9.10 -1.80
C SER A 40 -24.33 8.25 -2.80
N ARG A 41 -24.17 6.95 -2.51
CA ARG A 41 -23.46 6.02 -3.39
C ARG A 41 -24.02 6.25 -4.79
N PRO A 42 -23.21 6.78 -5.73
CA PRO A 42 -23.72 7.00 -7.07
C PRO A 42 -24.12 5.62 -7.58
N ARG A 43 -25.42 5.50 -7.92
CA ARG A 43 -26.02 4.33 -8.54
C ARG A 43 -25.11 3.93 -9.68
N ARG A 44 -24.44 2.79 -9.53
CA ARG A 44 -23.35 2.28 -10.40
C ARG A 44 -23.81 2.34 -11.86
N TRP A 45 -23.37 3.39 -12.56
CA TRP A 45 -23.44 3.47 -14.01
C TRP A 45 -22.08 3.00 -14.55
N PRO A 46 -22.06 2.29 -15.69
CA PRO A 46 -20.91 1.50 -16.11
C PRO A 46 -19.85 2.40 -16.76
N VAL A 47 -19.22 3.26 -15.97
CA VAL A 47 -18.11 4.11 -16.41
C VAL A 47 -16.76 3.39 -16.23
N TRP A 48 -16.75 2.21 -15.60
CA TRP A 48 -15.56 1.37 -15.42
C TRP A 48 -14.98 0.81 -16.72
N THR A 49 -15.72 0.84 -17.84
CA THR A 49 -15.19 0.40 -19.13
C THR A 49 -14.30 1.45 -19.81
N ALA A 50 -14.47 2.74 -19.50
CA ALA A 50 -13.66 3.80 -20.10
C ALA A 50 -12.27 3.94 -19.43
N LEU A 51 -12.16 3.65 -18.12
CA LEU A 51 -10.87 3.67 -17.41
C LEU A 51 -10.02 2.42 -17.72
N ALA A 52 -10.64 1.25 -17.88
CA ALA A 52 -9.92 0.03 -18.28
C ALA A 52 -9.27 0.15 -19.67
N ALA A 53 -9.95 0.80 -20.62
CA ALA A 53 -9.41 1.06 -21.95
C ALA A 53 -8.22 2.04 -21.95
N SER A 54 -8.22 3.03 -21.04
CA SER A 54 -7.13 3.99 -20.91
C SER A 54 -5.92 3.42 -20.14
N LEU A 55 -6.16 2.53 -19.15
CA LEU A 55 -5.08 1.79 -18.49
C LEU A 55 -4.41 0.77 -19.43
N LEU A 56 -5.19 0.05 -20.26
CA LEU A 56 -4.66 -0.83 -21.30
C LEU A 56 -3.84 -0.07 -22.35
N LEU A 57 -4.23 1.16 -22.70
CA LEU A 57 -3.48 1.99 -23.66
C LEU A 57 -2.19 2.55 -23.05
N ALA A 58 -2.18 2.92 -21.75
CA ALA A 58 -0.98 3.43 -21.08
C ALA A 58 0.11 2.36 -20.85
N VAL A 59 -0.27 1.09 -20.69
CA VAL A 59 0.68 -0.03 -20.51
C VAL A 59 1.15 -0.63 -21.85
N ALA A 60 0.33 -0.61 -22.90
CA ALA A 60 0.69 -1.22 -24.19
C ALA A 60 1.62 -0.36 -25.08
N LEU A 61 1.67 0.95 -24.85
CA LEU A 61 2.43 1.90 -25.68
C LEU A 61 3.95 1.93 -25.43
N PRO A 62 4.50 1.86 -24.19
CA PRO A 62 5.95 1.90 -24.01
C PRO A 62 6.64 0.59 -24.43
N VAL A 63 5.94 -0.55 -24.40
CA VAL A 63 6.50 -1.86 -24.75
C VAL A 63 6.75 -2.03 -26.26
N ARG A 64 5.92 -1.41 -27.12
CA ARG A 64 6.12 -1.47 -28.59
C ARG A 64 7.21 -0.52 -29.11
N TRP A 65 7.66 0.45 -28.31
CA TRP A 65 8.74 1.37 -28.69
C TRP A 65 10.13 0.88 -28.25
N LEU A 66 10.20 -0.22 -27.49
CA LEU A 66 11.44 -0.86 -27.05
C LEU A 66 11.72 -2.15 -27.85
N SER A 67 11.58 -2.09 -29.18
CA SER A 67 12.29 -3.04 -30.05
C SER A 67 13.39 -2.29 -30.80
N PRO A 68 14.57 -2.07 -30.19
CA PRO A 68 15.79 -2.10 -30.94
C PRO A 68 16.19 -3.56 -31.15
N ASP A 69 16.34 -3.98 -32.40
CA ASP A 69 17.17 -5.12 -32.76
C ASP A 69 18.53 -4.96 -32.08
N ALA A 70 18.73 -5.71 -31.00
CA ALA A 70 20.02 -5.91 -30.40
C ALA A 70 19.98 -7.27 -29.72
N ASP A 71 20.40 -8.30 -30.46
CA ASP A 71 20.86 -9.57 -29.88
C ASP A 71 22.12 -9.28 -29.04
N VAL A 72 21.92 -8.63 -27.88
CA VAL A 72 22.89 -8.62 -26.80
C VAL A 72 22.54 -9.84 -25.96
N PRO A 73 23.48 -10.77 -25.72
CA PRO A 73 23.22 -11.87 -24.80
C PRO A 73 22.92 -11.30 -23.42
N ILE A 74 21.63 -11.23 -23.07
CA ILE A 74 21.15 -10.98 -21.71
C ILE A 74 21.83 -12.01 -20.82
N SER A 75 22.69 -11.54 -19.93
CA SER A 75 23.40 -12.41 -18.98
C SER A 75 22.36 -13.08 -18.07
N GLY A 76 22.57 -14.35 -17.67
CA GLY A 76 21.57 -15.11 -16.89
C GLY A 76 21.14 -14.45 -15.57
N GLU A 77 21.93 -13.51 -15.07
CA GLU A 77 21.58 -12.63 -13.94
C GLU A 77 20.48 -11.61 -14.28
N GLN A 78 20.54 -10.97 -15.46
CA GLN A 78 19.50 -10.06 -15.93
C GLN A 78 18.15 -10.79 -16.10
N THR A 79 18.19 -12.05 -16.56
CA THR A 79 17.00 -12.90 -16.62
C THR A 79 16.44 -13.22 -15.22
N ARG A 80 17.30 -13.47 -14.22
CA ARG A 80 16.87 -13.69 -12.83
C ARG A 80 16.23 -12.43 -12.24
N VAL A 81 16.86 -11.27 -12.41
CA VAL A 81 16.31 -9.98 -11.96
C VAL A 81 14.97 -9.67 -12.64
N ALA A 82 14.84 -9.91 -13.95
CA ALA A 82 13.57 -9.74 -14.66
C ALA A 82 12.46 -10.63 -14.08
N GLY A 83 12.77 -11.89 -13.75
CA GLY A 83 11.80 -12.80 -13.10
C GLY A 83 11.34 -12.29 -11.72
N LEU A 84 12.25 -11.72 -10.93
CA LEU A 84 11.90 -11.12 -9.63
C LEU A 84 11.04 -9.86 -9.79
N GLN A 85 11.32 -9.04 -10.81
CA GLN A 85 10.52 -7.85 -11.14
C GLN A 85 9.10 -8.22 -11.53
N ASP A 86 8.94 -9.24 -12.39
CA ASP A 86 7.63 -9.74 -12.79
C ASP A 86 6.83 -10.25 -11.60
N GLU A 87 7.45 -11.03 -10.71
CA GLU A 87 6.79 -11.54 -9.51
C GLU A 87 6.40 -10.40 -8.56
N SER A 88 7.30 -9.43 -8.40
CA SER A 88 7.04 -8.25 -7.58
C SER A 88 5.85 -7.45 -8.10
N ALA A 89 5.74 -7.24 -9.42
CA ALA A 89 4.61 -6.58 -10.04
C ALA A 89 3.29 -7.36 -9.85
N ARG A 90 3.33 -8.70 -9.89
CA ARG A 90 2.17 -9.54 -9.61
C ARG A 90 1.69 -9.39 -8.17
N LEU A 91 2.60 -9.43 -7.19
CA LEU A 91 2.25 -9.27 -5.77
C LEU A 91 1.68 -7.87 -5.49
N GLU A 92 2.28 -6.84 -6.08
CA GLU A 92 1.80 -5.46 -5.93
C GLU A 92 0.39 -5.28 -6.52
N ALA A 93 0.09 -5.95 -7.63
CA ALA A 93 -1.26 -5.97 -8.20
C ALA A 93 -2.30 -6.70 -7.32
N LEU A 94 -1.88 -7.58 -6.41
CA LEU A 94 -2.78 -8.28 -5.48
C LEU A 94 -3.12 -7.45 -4.24
N LEU A 95 -2.22 -6.56 -3.79
CA LEU A 95 -2.42 -5.80 -2.55
C LEU A 95 -3.74 -4.99 -2.52
N PRO A 96 -4.14 -4.25 -3.58
CA PRO A 96 -5.41 -3.52 -3.57
C PRO A 96 -6.65 -4.42 -3.51
N LEU A 97 -6.52 -5.70 -3.90
CA LEU A 97 -7.62 -6.67 -3.86
C LEU A 97 -7.80 -7.27 -2.47
N LEU A 98 -6.74 -7.26 -1.65
CA LEU A 98 -6.73 -7.83 -0.30
C LEU A 98 -6.94 -6.77 0.79
N ALA A 99 -6.61 -5.51 0.50
CA ALA A 99 -6.80 -4.42 1.43
C ALA A 99 -8.28 -4.27 1.83
N ASP A 100 -8.56 -4.29 3.13
CA ASP A 100 -9.87 -3.98 3.69
C ASP A 100 -9.92 -2.50 4.08
N ASP A 101 -10.89 -1.74 3.55
CA ASP A 101 -11.11 -0.31 3.84
C ASP A 101 -11.63 -0.04 5.27
N ARG A 102 -11.88 -1.08 6.07
CA ARG A 102 -12.31 -0.92 7.47
C ARG A 102 -11.17 -0.41 8.35
N VAL A 103 -11.54 0.34 9.40
CA VAL A 103 -10.57 0.90 10.37
C VAL A 103 -9.74 -0.21 10.99
N ALA A 104 -8.43 -0.19 10.71
CA ALA A 104 -7.48 -1.16 11.25
C ALA A 104 -7.29 -0.97 12.77
N SER A 105 -7.03 -2.07 13.48
CA SER A 105 -6.49 -1.96 14.83
C SER A 105 -5.13 -1.24 14.80
N GLY A 106 -4.83 -0.44 15.82
CA GLY A 106 -3.60 0.36 15.86
C GLY A 106 -2.32 -0.47 15.70
N THR A 107 -2.28 -1.66 16.30
CA THR A 107 -1.16 -2.60 16.13
C THR A 107 -1.01 -3.10 14.70
N ALA A 108 -2.13 -3.40 14.03
CA ALA A 108 -2.08 -3.92 12.68
C ALA A 108 -1.74 -2.83 11.66
N ALA A 109 -2.14 -1.58 11.89
CA ALA A 109 -1.67 -0.42 11.13
C ALA A 109 -0.16 -0.18 11.31
N LEU A 110 0.37 -0.37 12.53
CA LEU A 110 1.80 -0.25 12.80
C LEU A 110 2.62 -1.34 12.09
N MET A 111 2.14 -2.58 12.08
CA MET A 111 2.81 -3.69 11.37
C MET A 111 2.80 -3.51 9.85
N SER A 112 1.66 -3.16 9.24
CA SER A 112 1.62 -2.83 7.80
C SER A 112 2.55 -1.65 7.49
N GLY A 113 2.53 -0.60 8.32
CA GLY A 113 3.41 0.56 8.17
C GLY A 113 4.90 0.23 8.26
N GLU A 114 5.30 -0.68 9.14
CA GLU A 114 6.70 -1.15 9.24
C GLU A 114 7.14 -1.86 7.95
N LEU A 115 6.29 -2.71 7.39
CA LEU A 115 6.55 -3.42 6.13
C LEU A 115 6.58 -2.45 4.93
N GLU A 116 5.68 -1.48 4.88
CA GLU A 116 5.67 -0.43 3.84
C GLU A 116 6.93 0.45 3.92
N LEU A 117 7.37 0.84 5.12
CA LEU A 117 8.61 1.58 5.31
C LEU A 117 9.84 0.76 4.89
N ARG A 118 9.85 -0.54 5.19
CA ARG A 118 10.89 -1.45 4.73
C ARG A 118 10.92 -1.54 3.20
N LEU A 119 9.75 -1.66 2.57
CA LEU A 119 9.62 -1.68 1.11
C LEU A 119 10.15 -0.37 0.50
N ALA A 120 9.77 0.79 1.03
CA ALA A 120 10.26 2.09 0.58
C ALA A 120 11.79 2.22 0.74
N SER A 121 12.37 1.69 1.81
CA SER A 121 13.82 1.67 2.00
C SER A 121 14.54 0.78 0.99
N ILE A 122 13.94 -0.34 0.58
CA ILE A 122 14.49 -1.21 -0.47
C ILE A 122 14.43 -0.48 -1.82
N ASP A 123 13.29 0.11 -2.15
CA ASP A 123 13.08 0.84 -3.41
C ASP A 123 14.04 2.04 -3.53
N GLU A 124 14.32 2.74 -2.42
CA GLU A 124 15.32 3.81 -2.39
C GLU A 124 16.72 3.29 -2.71
N ARG A 125 17.11 2.16 -2.13
CA ARG A 125 18.41 1.54 -2.42
C ARG A 125 18.49 1.08 -3.88
N LEU A 126 17.41 0.50 -4.42
CA LEU A 126 17.34 0.06 -5.82
C LEU A 126 17.51 1.21 -6.83
N ARG A 127 17.23 2.47 -6.44
CA ARG A 127 17.47 3.65 -7.29
C ARG A 127 18.96 3.99 -7.47
N ASP A 128 19.85 3.43 -6.65
CA ASP A 128 21.29 3.67 -6.77
C ASP A 128 21.84 3.04 -8.07
N PRO A 129 22.31 3.85 -9.03
CA PRO A 129 22.83 3.34 -10.29
C PRO A 129 24.18 2.63 -10.14
N THR A 130 24.88 2.83 -9.01
CA THR A 130 26.20 2.25 -8.74
C THR A 130 26.14 0.84 -8.13
N LEU A 131 24.93 0.34 -7.87
CA LEU A 131 24.73 -1.02 -7.37
C LEU A 131 25.32 -2.07 -8.30
N ASP A 132 26.16 -2.91 -7.70
CA ASP A 132 26.63 -4.14 -8.31
C ASP A 132 25.47 -5.09 -8.61
N ALA A 133 25.72 -5.99 -9.54
CA ALA A 133 24.77 -6.91 -10.13
C ALA A 133 24.16 -7.86 -9.06
N ASP A 134 25.01 -8.54 -8.29
CA ASP A 134 24.62 -9.41 -7.18
C ASP A 134 23.85 -8.66 -6.08
N ALA A 135 24.28 -7.43 -5.77
CA ALA A 135 23.63 -6.58 -4.77
C ALA A 135 22.22 -6.15 -5.23
N ARG A 136 22.05 -5.90 -6.53
CA ARG A 136 20.75 -5.57 -7.13
C ARG A 136 19.82 -6.78 -7.10
N GLU A 137 20.29 -7.98 -7.42
CA GLU A 137 19.51 -9.21 -7.31
C GLU A 137 19.04 -9.46 -5.87
N ALA A 138 19.94 -9.33 -4.88
CA ALA A 138 19.61 -9.50 -3.47
C ALA A 138 18.54 -8.49 -2.98
N LEU A 139 18.59 -7.24 -3.46
CA LEU A 139 17.56 -6.24 -3.15
C LEU A 139 16.21 -6.58 -3.78
N TRP A 140 16.19 -7.06 -5.02
CA TRP A 140 14.96 -7.53 -5.67
C TRP A 140 14.34 -8.72 -4.94
N GLN A 141 15.15 -9.69 -4.50
CA GLN A 141 14.68 -10.80 -3.68
C GLN A 141 14.06 -10.26 -2.36
N SER A 142 14.75 -9.34 -1.68
CA SER A 142 14.23 -8.73 -0.46
C SER A 142 12.92 -7.96 -0.68
N ARG A 143 12.72 -7.35 -1.87
CA ARG A 143 11.46 -6.67 -2.24
C ARG A 143 10.32 -7.69 -2.34
N VAL A 144 10.53 -8.78 -3.07
CA VAL A 144 9.57 -9.88 -3.24
C VAL A 144 9.20 -10.49 -1.89
N ASP A 145 10.19 -10.77 -1.02
CA ASP A 145 9.94 -11.31 0.31
C ASP A 145 9.09 -10.36 1.19
N THR A 146 9.35 -9.06 1.11
CA THR A 146 8.58 -8.03 1.84
C THR A 146 7.14 -7.93 1.34
N LEU A 147 6.94 -8.01 0.01
CA LEU A 147 5.60 -8.02 -0.59
C LEU A 147 4.82 -9.29 -0.24
N HIS A 148 5.47 -10.46 -0.21
CA HIS A 148 4.83 -11.67 0.26
C HIS A 148 4.38 -11.55 1.72
N ALA A 149 5.20 -10.97 2.59
CA ALA A 149 4.82 -10.73 3.98
C ALA A 149 3.60 -9.80 4.09
N LEU A 150 3.55 -8.72 3.30
CA LEU A 150 2.37 -7.84 3.21
C LEU A 150 1.12 -8.59 2.73
N VAL A 151 1.22 -9.35 1.65
CA VAL A 151 0.11 -10.13 1.09
C VAL A 151 -0.42 -11.17 2.08
N GLN A 152 0.48 -11.89 2.77
CA GLN A 152 0.08 -12.86 3.79
C GLN A 152 -0.63 -12.17 4.96
N PHE A 153 -0.08 -11.06 5.44
CA PHE A 153 -0.67 -10.29 6.54
C PHE A 153 -2.07 -9.76 6.21
N GLU A 154 -2.26 -9.17 5.03
CA GLU A 154 -3.59 -8.70 4.60
C GLU A 154 -4.57 -9.86 4.35
N GLY A 155 -4.06 -11.01 3.86
CA GLY A 155 -4.84 -12.23 3.72
C GLY A 155 -5.40 -12.73 5.06
N GLU A 156 -4.56 -12.81 6.10
CA GLU A 156 -4.98 -13.20 7.45
C GLU A 156 -6.01 -12.23 8.03
N ARG A 157 -5.79 -10.92 7.85
CA ARG A 157 -6.72 -9.87 8.28
C ARG A 157 -8.07 -9.98 7.60
N SER A 158 -8.11 -10.13 6.28
CA SER A 158 -9.36 -10.24 5.52
C SER A 158 -10.18 -11.46 5.94
N TRP A 159 -9.53 -12.58 6.27
CA TRP A 159 -10.19 -13.78 6.78
C TRP A 159 -10.74 -13.59 8.20
N LEU A 160 -9.97 -12.97 9.11
CA LEU A 160 -10.42 -12.66 10.47
C LEU A 160 -11.61 -11.68 10.47
N ALA A 161 -11.57 -10.66 9.61
CA ALA A 161 -12.66 -9.72 9.44
C ALA A 161 -13.93 -10.40 8.92
N ALA A 162 -13.78 -11.35 7.98
CA ALA A 162 -14.90 -12.14 7.46
C ALA A 162 -15.54 -13.06 8.53
N GLN A 163 -14.76 -13.58 9.48
CA GLN A 163 -15.31 -14.34 10.61
C GLN A 163 -16.00 -13.45 11.65
N GLY A 164 -15.39 -12.33 12.04
CA GLY A 164 -15.97 -11.38 13.00
C GLY A 164 -17.34 -10.86 12.58
N SER A 165 -17.51 -10.54 11.29
CA SER A 165 -18.78 -10.06 10.72
C SER A 165 -19.95 -11.04 10.88
N ARG A 166 -19.68 -12.35 10.92
CA ARG A 166 -20.72 -13.37 11.10
C ARG A 166 -21.27 -13.39 12.53
N PHE A 167 -20.45 -13.08 13.53
CA PHE A 167 -20.88 -13.00 14.92
C PHE A 167 -21.69 -11.74 15.20
N ASP A 168 -21.33 -10.62 14.57
CA ASP A 168 -22.04 -9.34 14.73
C ASP A 168 -23.46 -9.39 14.12
N THR A 169 -23.62 -10.08 12.98
CA THR A 169 -24.93 -10.28 12.34
C THR A 169 -25.86 -11.15 13.19
N ALA A 170 -25.30 -12.11 13.93
CA ALA A 170 -26.07 -13.00 14.80
C ALA A 170 -26.61 -12.29 16.05
N LEU A 171 -26.01 -11.17 16.47
CA LEU A 171 -26.45 -10.39 17.63
C LEU A 171 -27.58 -9.40 17.30
N VAL A 172 -27.81 -9.08 16.02
CA VAL A 172 -28.86 -8.14 15.58
C VAL A 172 -30.24 -8.81 15.44
N GLN A 173 -30.33 -10.14 15.49
CA GLN A 173 -31.58 -10.87 15.37
C GLN A 173 -32.09 -11.35 16.73
N ILE A 174 -32.47 -10.42 17.60
CA ILE A 174 -33.28 -10.70 18.79
C ILE A 174 -34.34 -9.60 18.91
N ASP A 175 -35.46 -9.79 18.23
CA ASP A 175 -36.81 -9.29 18.59
C ASP A 175 -37.85 -10.27 18.03
#